data_AF-A0A5E4KL55-F1
#
_entry.id   AF-A0A5E4KL55-F1
#
_cell.length_a   1.000
_cell.length_b   1.000
_cell.length_c   1.000
_cell.angle_alpha   90.00
_cell.angle_beta   90.00
_cell.angle_gamma   90.00
#
_symmetry.space_group_name_H-M   'P 1'
#
loop_
_entity.id
_entity.type
_entity.pdbx_description
1 polymer ?
#
loop_
_entity_poly.entity_id
_entity_poly.type
_entity_poly.pdbx_seq_one_letter_code
_entity_poly.pdbx_strand_id
1 'polypeptide(L)'
;MTTCPICETPMKKEKREIQKGIFARVEICPKCEDEWIDEKGYEALYNLFTRKTFKIGGSLAVRIPKEIADVIGLKEGSNVKVAVKEKKIIIEAV
;
A
#
# COMPACT_ATOMS: atom_id res chain seq x y z
N MET A 1 -21.16 6.37 13.53
CA MET A 1 -20.93 7.06 12.25
C MET A 1 -20.17 8.32 12.57
N THR A 2 -19.04 8.54 11.92
CA THR A 2 -18.22 9.76 12.04
C THR A 2 -18.88 10.88 11.23
N THR A 3 -18.85 12.09 11.77
CA THR A 3 -19.36 13.30 11.13
C THR A 3 -18.21 14.07 10.51
N CYS A 4 -18.47 14.75 9.40
CA CYS A 4 -17.47 15.61 8.75
C CYS A 4 -17.06 16.74 9.71
N PRO A 5 -15.74 16.96 9.95
CA PRO A 5 -15.28 18.01 10.86
C PRO A 5 -15.54 19.43 10.35
N ILE A 6 -15.91 19.59 9.06
CA ILE A 6 -16.14 20.89 8.42
C ILE A 6 -17.62 21.25 8.40
N CYS A 7 -18.50 20.30 8.07
CA CYS A 7 -19.92 20.58 7.82
C CYS A 7 -20.88 19.67 8.59
N GLU A 8 -20.35 18.87 9.53
CA GLU A 8 -21.07 17.96 10.45
C GLU A 8 -21.92 16.88 9.77
N THR A 9 -21.88 16.81 8.44
CA THR A 9 -22.64 15.84 7.66
C THR A 9 -22.11 14.42 7.93
N PRO A 10 -22.97 13.42 8.19
CA PRO A 10 -22.55 12.04 8.36
C PRO A 10 -21.76 11.53 7.16
N MET A 11 -20.60 10.95 7.43
CA MET A 11 -19.69 10.47 6.38
C MET A 11 -20.06 9.08 5.89
N LYS A 12 -19.77 8.81 4.62
CA LYS A 12 -19.95 7.50 3.98
C LYS A 12 -18.61 6.77 3.92
N LYS A 13 -18.62 5.47 4.18
CA LYS A 13 -17.43 4.62 4.05
C LYS A 13 -17.36 4.04 2.65
N GLU A 14 -16.25 4.25 1.96
CA GLU A 14 -15.99 3.71 0.64
C GLU A 14 -14.62 3.02 0.60
N LYS A 15 -14.45 2.06 -0.32
CA LYS A 15 -13.15 1.47 -0.62
C LYS A 15 -12.59 2.18 -1.85
N ARG A 16 -11.53 2.97 -1.70
CA ARG A 16 -10.87 3.68 -2.80
C ARG A 16 -9.43 3.23 -2.99
N GLU A 17 -8.96 3.34 -4.22
CA GLU A 17 -7.57 3.14 -4.57
C GLU A 17 -6.80 4.45 -4.30
N ILE A 18 -6.00 4.47 -3.24
CA ILE A 18 -5.22 5.66 -2.84
C ILE A 18 -3.88 5.74 -3.58
N GLN A 19 -3.40 4.61 -4.08
CA GLN A 19 -2.19 4.48 -4.88
C GLN A 19 -2.31 3.20 -5.71
N LYS A 20 -1.61 3.11 -6.85
CA LYS A 20 -1.76 1.98 -7.79
C LYS A 20 -1.62 0.61 -7.11
N GLY A 21 -2.71 -0.16 -7.07
CA GLY A 21 -2.85 -1.46 -6.42
C GLY A 21 -3.19 -1.42 -4.92
N ILE A 22 -3.33 -0.23 -4.33
CA ILE A 22 -3.47 0.00 -2.90
C ILE A 22 -4.86 0.56 -2.61
N PHE A 23 -5.67 -0.24 -1.93
CA PHE A 23 -7.02 0.14 -1.55
C PHE A 23 -7.13 0.40 -0.05
N ALA A 24 -7.71 1.53 0.32
CA ALA A 24 -8.02 1.88 1.70
C ALA A 24 -9.53 2.06 1.88
N ARG A 25 -10.00 1.83 3.11
CA ARG A 25 -11.32 2.31 3.52
C ARG A 25 -11.18 3.78 3.85
N VAL A 26 -11.79 4.62 3.04
CA VAL A 26 -11.87 6.06 3.24
C VAL A 26 -13.26 6.43 3.72
N GLU A 27 -13.33 7.47 4.52
CA GLU A 27 -14.59 8.11 4.88
C GLU A 27 -14.73 9.39 4.07
N ILE A 28 -15.83 9.51 3.34
CA ILE A 28 -16.07 10.61 2.41
C ILE A 28 -17.24 11.43 2.93
N CYS A 29 -17.06 12.75 2.97
CA CYS A 29 -18.18 13.65 3.22
C CYS A 29 -19.01 13.78 1.93
N PRO A 30 -20.31 13.42 1.93
CA PRO A 30 -21.14 13.54 0.72
C PRO A 30 -21.45 14.99 0.32
N LYS A 31 -21.06 15.98 1.14
CA LYS A 31 -21.31 17.41 0.91
C LYS A 31 -20.04 18.17 0.54
N CYS A 32 -18.92 17.89 1.21
CA CYS A 32 -17.62 18.51 0.95
C CYS A 32 -16.78 17.73 -0.06
N GLU A 33 -17.11 16.46 -0.31
CA GLU A 33 -16.35 15.51 -1.13
C GLU A 33 -14.93 15.21 -0.64
N ASP A 34 -14.50 15.82 0.47
CA ASP A 34 -13.23 15.53 1.12
C ASP A 34 -13.16 14.07 1.60
N GLU A 35 -11.97 13.49 1.38
CA GLU A 35 -11.61 12.14 1.79
C GLU A 35 -10.80 12.16 3.09
N TRP A 36 -11.21 11.31 4.02
CA TRP A 36 -10.54 11.14 5.29
C TRP A 36 -10.14 9.68 5.43
N ILE A 37 -8.88 9.45 5.78
CA ILE A 37 -8.37 8.13 6.13
C ILE A 37 -8.06 8.11 7.62
N ASP A 38 -8.44 7.02 8.28
CA ASP A 38 -8.03 6.80 9.67
C ASP A 38 -6.50 6.72 9.77
N GLU A 39 -5.92 7.41 10.75
CA GLU A 39 -4.46 7.51 10.93
C GLU A 39 -3.81 6.13 11.09
N LYS A 40 -4.45 5.21 11.84
CA LYS A 40 -3.96 3.83 11.98
C LYS A 40 -4.03 3.05 10.67
N GLY A 41 -5.08 3.29 9.88
CA GLY A 41 -5.21 2.73 8.54
C GLY A 41 -4.11 3.20 7.59
N TYR A 42 -3.79 4.50 7.64
CA TYR A 42 -2.69 5.09 6.88
C TYR A 42 -1.33 4.56 7.35
N GLU A 43 -1.07 4.52 8.66
CA GLU A 43 0.17 3.97 9.21
C GLU A 43 0.36 2.50 8.84
N ALA A 44 -0.70 1.69 8.86
CA ALA A 44 -0.63 0.29 8.46
C ALA A 44 -0.22 0.15 6.98
N LEU A 45 -0.75 1.01 6.09
CA LEU A 45 -0.39 1.03 4.67
C LEU A 45 1.03 1.54 4.45
N TYR A 46 1.41 2.63 5.12
CA TYR A 46 2.77 3.16 5.09
C TYR A 46 3.78 2.11 5.56
N ASN A 47 3.48 1.43 6.65
CA ASN A 47 4.28 0.34 7.19
C ASN A 47 4.20 -0.94 6.38
N LEU A 48 3.27 -1.10 5.43
CA LEU A 48 3.25 -2.26 4.54
C LEU A 48 4.21 -2.05 3.36
N PHE A 49 4.25 -0.84 2.80
CA PHE A 49 4.96 -0.55 1.56
C PHE A 49 6.31 0.16 1.74
N THR A 50 6.55 0.80 2.89
CA THR A 50 7.85 1.40 3.20
C THR A 50 8.77 0.35 3.83
N ARG A 51 9.87 0.03 3.15
CA ARG A 51 10.84 -0.97 3.61
C ARG A 51 12.25 -0.41 3.53
N LYS A 52 13.05 -0.71 4.56
CA LYS A 52 14.47 -0.39 4.58
C LYS A 52 15.24 -1.45 3.80
N THR A 53 16.14 -1.02 2.92
CA THR A 53 17.15 -1.90 2.32
C THR A 53 18.18 -2.30 3.36
N PHE A 54 18.63 -3.55 3.34
CA PHE A 54 19.68 -4.05 4.21
C PHE A 54 20.68 -4.88 3.42
N LYS A 55 21.89 -5.06 3.98
CA LYS A 55 22.90 -5.92 3.38
C LYS A 55 22.66 -7.37 3.80
N ILE A 56 22.74 -8.29 2.85
CA ILE A 56 22.79 -9.73 3.09
C ILE A 56 23.92 -10.32 2.25
N GLY A 57 24.93 -10.87 2.92
CA GLY A 57 26.19 -11.22 2.27
C GLY A 57 26.79 -10.02 1.51
N GLY A 58 27.08 -10.20 0.22
CA GLY A 58 27.59 -9.16 -0.69
C GLY A 58 26.51 -8.32 -1.39
N SER A 59 25.22 -8.55 -1.12
CA SER A 59 24.11 -7.96 -1.88
C SER A 59 23.20 -7.07 -1.03
N LEU A 60 22.41 -6.22 -1.69
CA LEU A 60 21.29 -5.51 -1.07
C LEU A 60 20.01 -6.33 -1.16
N ALA A 61 19.24 -6.32 -0.07
CA ALA A 61 17.95 -6.99 0.03
C ALA A 61 16.87 -6.07 0.62
N VAL A 62 15.62 -6.37 0.28
CA VAL A 62 14.41 -5.74 0.81
C VAL A 62 13.48 -6.85 1.28
N ARG A 63 12.82 -6.66 2.44
CA ARG A 63 11.80 -7.61 2.90
C ARG A 63 10.50 -7.35 2.15
N ILE A 64 10.01 -8.36 1.44
CA ILE A 64 8.69 -8.34 0.83
C ILE A 64 7.70 -8.95 1.84
N PRO A 65 6.64 -8.24 2.24
CA PRO A 65 5.57 -8.79 3.09
C PRO A 65 4.96 -10.04 2.47
N LYS A 66 4.58 -11.00 3.33
CA LYS A 66 4.05 -12.29 2.89
C LYS A 66 2.77 -12.13 2.07
N GLU A 67 1.92 -11.20 2.45
CA GLU A 67 0.66 -10.91 1.76
C GLU A 67 0.91 -10.45 0.32
N ILE A 68 1.96 -9.65 0.09
CA ILE A 68 2.34 -9.21 -1.26
C ILE A 68 2.93 -10.40 -2.02
N ALA A 69 3.85 -11.14 -1.41
CA ALA A 69 4.48 -12.30 -2.03
C ALA A 69 3.45 -13.35 -2.47
N ASP A 70 2.47 -13.66 -1.62
CA ASP A 70 1.39 -14.61 -1.90
C ASP A 70 0.52 -14.15 -3.09
N VAL A 71 0.20 -12.85 -3.18
CA VAL A 71 -0.58 -12.29 -4.29
C VAL A 71 0.12 -12.44 -5.64
N ILE A 72 1.44 -12.30 -5.68
CA ILE A 72 2.24 -12.45 -6.92
C ILE A 72 2.87 -13.84 -7.08
N GLY A 73 2.50 -14.79 -6.23
CA GLY A 73 2.97 -16.17 -6.30
C GLY A 73 4.45 -16.38 -5.95
N LEU A 74 5.11 -15.40 -5.31
CA LEU A 74 6.49 -15.53 -4.88
C LEU A 74 6.60 -16.42 -3.65
N LYS A 75 7.42 -17.46 -3.76
CA LYS A 75 7.82 -18.34 -2.66
C LYS A 75 9.33 -18.36 -2.52
N GLU A 76 9.82 -18.81 -1.37
CA GLU A 76 11.24 -19.09 -1.21
C GLU A 76 11.76 -20.00 -2.32
N GLY A 77 12.90 -19.64 -2.93
CA GLY A 77 13.49 -20.36 -4.06
C GLY A 77 12.85 -20.07 -5.43
N SER A 78 11.88 -19.16 -5.52
CA SER A 78 11.28 -18.77 -6.81
C SER A 78 12.28 -17.98 -7.66
N ASN A 79 12.29 -18.26 -8.96
CA ASN A 79 13.00 -17.43 -9.92
C ASN A 79 12.21 -16.15 -10.18
N VAL A 80 12.91 -15.02 -10.19
CA VAL A 80 12.33 -13.71 -10.48
C VAL A 80 13.16 -12.99 -11.53
N LYS A 81 12.48 -12.24 -12.39
CA LYS A 81 13.11 -11.24 -13.25
C LYS A 81 13.13 -9.92 -12.53
N VAL A 82 14.29 -9.26 -12.55
CA VAL A 82 14.48 -7.92 -12.02
C VAL A 82 14.80 -7.00 -13.19
N ALA A 83 13.98 -5.97 -13.38
CA ALA A 83 14.18 -4.95 -14.40
C ALA A 83 14.20 -3.55 -13.78
N VAL A 84 14.85 -2.60 -14.45
CA VAL A 84 14.84 -1.19 -14.06
C VAL A 84 14.12 -0.41 -15.15
N LYS A 85 13.03 0.27 -14.79
CA LYS A 85 12.27 1.15 -15.69
C LYS A 85 11.85 2.41 -14.96
N GLU A 86 12.06 3.58 -15.56
CA GLU A 86 11.64 4.87 -14.98
C GLU A 86 12.16 5.10 -13.54
N LYS A 87 13.42 4.72 -13.28
CA LYS A 87 14.05 4.75 -11.94
C LYS A 87 13.33 3.89 -10.88
N LYS A 88 12.52 2.92 -11.30
CA LYS A 88 11.84 1.94 -10.44
C LYS A 88 12.42 0.55 -10.71
N ILE A 89 12.54 -0.24 -9.65
CA ILE A 89 12.81 -1.68 -9.75
C ILE A 89 11.47 -2.39 -9.96
N ILE A 90 11.39 -3.22 -10.99
CA ILE A 90 10.24 -4.08 -11.27
C ILE A 90 10.70 -5.51 -11.02
N ILE A 91 9.93 -6.24 -10.22
CA ILE A 91 10.16 -7.65 -9.90
C ILE A 91 8.99 -8.43 -10.46
N GLU A 92 9.27 -9.40 -11.33
CA GLU A 92 8.27 -10.25 -11.98
C GLU A 92 8.57 -11.72 -11.64
N ALA A 93 7.54 -12.46 -11.21
CA ALA A 93 7.64 -13.90 -11.06
C ALA A 93 7.80 -14.56 -12.44
N VAL A 94 8.66 -15.59 -12.52
CA VAL A 94 8.90 -16.38 -13.74
C VAL A 94 8.08 -17.65 -13.73
#